data_AF-A0A4R8TUM5-F1
#
_entry.id   AF-A0A4R8TUM5-F1
#
_cell.length_a   1.000
_cell.length_b   1.000
_cell.length_c   1.000
_cell.angle_alpha   90.00
_cell.angle_beta   90.00
_cell.angle_gamma   90.00
#
_symmetry.space_group_name_H-M   'P 1'
#
loop_
_entity.id
_entity.type
_entity.pdbx_description
1 polymer ?
#
loop_
_entity_poly.entity_id
_entity_poly.type
_entity_poly.pdbx_seq_one_letter_code
_entity_poly.pdbx_strand_id
1 'polypeptide(L)'
;MYYTALLLLSAASNALSSPAPEPALATVPAYRLLCTGYETGNHLTVDDISAAMRNQRNALQLNFGWWGTTTTNCHGTKDSYSQTGIWVTYNHERDTNAEAVIDTSNTVRCKPWEEWSAYLVCSPGA
;
A
#
# COMPACT_ATOMS: atom_id res chain seq x y z
N MET A 1 7.08 52.16 28.71
CA MET A 1 5.89 51.33 29.02
C MET A 1 5.96 50.13 28.08
N TYR A 2 6.34 48.96 28.60
CA TYR A 2 6.58 47.76 27.79
C TYR A 2 5.27 46.97 27.62
N TYR A 3 4.90 46.67 26.38
CA TYR A 3 3.78 45.79 26.04
C TYR A 3 4.24 44.34 26.14
N THR A 4 3.66 43.58 27.06
CA THR A 4 3.87 42.13 27.18
C THR A 4 2.90 41.42 26.23
N ALA A 5 3.41 40.89 25.11
CA ALA A 5 2.64 40.02 24.23
C ALA A 5 2.66 38.59 24.79
N LEU A 6 1.49 38.08 25.21
CA LEU A 6 1.30 36.67 25.57
C LEU A 6 1.28 35.82 24.29
N LEU A 7 2.30 34.97 24.11
CA LEU A 7 2.29 33.89 23.12
C LEU A 7 1.45 32.72 23.65
N LEU A 8 0.26 32.51 23.08
CA LEU A 8 -0.51 31.28 23.24
C LEU A 8 0.12 30.19 22.36
N LEU A 9 0.92 29.29 22.96
CA LEU A 9 1.33 28.06 22.29
C LEU A 9 0.13 27.11 22.22
N SER A 10 -0.41 26.92 21.03
CA SER A 10 -1.34 25.84 20.73
C SER A 10 -0.62 24.51 20.85
N ALA A 11 -0.99 23.71 21.86
CA ALA A 11 -0.58 22.32 21.95
C ALA A 11 -1.21 21.55 20.78
N ALA A 12 -0.42 21.27 19.76
CA ALA A 12 -0.80 20.33 18.71
C ALA A 12 -0.93 18.95 19.36
N SER A 13 -2.17 18.48 19.51
CA SER A 13 -2.47 17.11 19.90
C SER A 13 -1.88 16.18 18.85
N ASN A 14 -0.71 15.60 19.12
CA ASN A 14 -0.22 14.44 18.40
C ASN A 14 -1.15 13.28 18.77
N ALA A 15 -2.24 13.11 18.00
CA ALA A 15 -3.00 11.88 18.01
C ALA A 15 -2.07 10.78 17.47
N LEU A 16 -1.33 10.15 18.38
CA LEU A 16 -0.67 8.88 18.12
C LEU A 16 -1.77 7.95 17.62
N SER A 17 -1.61 7.50 16.37
CA SER A 17 -2.48 6.50 15.76
C SER A 17 -2.66 5.36 16.77
N SER A 18 -3.91 5.09 17.14
CA SER A 18 -4.23 3.97 18.04
C SER A 18 -3.50 2.72 17.53
N PRO A 19 -2.91 1.89 18.42
CA PRO A 19 -2.36 0.61 17.99
C PRO A 19 -3.40 -0.11 17.14
N ALA A 20 -2.95 -0.68 16.03
CA ALA A 20 -3.82 -1.44 15.14
C ALA A 20 -4.60 -2.47 15.98
N PRO A 21 -5.90 -2.68 15.71
CA PRO A 21 -6.69 -3.67 16.43
C PRO A 21 -5.95 -5.00 16.48
N GLU A 22 -6.08 -5.71 17.61
CA GLU A 22 -5.60 -7.08 17.80
C GLU A 22 -5.89 -7.89 16.53
N PRO A 23 -4.92 -8.64 15.96
CA PRO A 23 -5.10 -9.29 14.68
C PRO A 23 -6.31 -10.21 14.78
N ALA A 24 -7.34 -9.91 13.99
CA ALA A 24 -8.45 -10.83 13.84
C ALA A 24 -7.88 -12.19 13.44
N LEU A 25 -8.52 -13.26 13.93
CA LEU A 25 -8.14 -14.61 13.54
C LEU A 25 -8.16 -14.68 12.02
N ALA A 26 -7.07 -15.20 11.44
CA ALA A 26 -6.93 -15.38 9.99
C ALA A 26 -8.20 -16.03 9.42
N THR A 27 -8.79 -15.44 8.38
CA THR A 27 -10.00 -16.00 7.76
C THR A 27 -9.68 -16.89 6.55
N VAL A 28 -8.45 -16.83 6.04
CA VAL A 28 -7.93 -17.68 4.96
C VAL A 28 -6.46 -18.07 5.20
N PRO A 29 -5.92 -19.12 4.55
CA PRO A 29 -4.49 -19.42 4.58
C PRO A 29 -3.66 -18.23 4.10
N ALA A 30 -2.44 -18.07 4.64
CA ALA A 30 -1.57 -16.97 4.25
C ALA A 30 -1.14 -17.08 2.79
N TYR A 31 -1.16 -15.96 2.07
CA TYR A 31 -0.82 -15.86 0.65
C TYR A 31 -0.11 -14.54 0.35
N ARG A 32 0.57 -14.49 -0.81
CA ARG A 32 1.32 -13.29 -1.23
C ARG A 32 0.44 -12.38 -2.08
N LEU A 33 0.43 -11.10 -1.73
CA LEU A 33 -0.10 -10.03 -2.55
C LEU A 33 1.05 -9.23 -3.15
N LEU A 34 0.92 -8.86 -4.42
CA LEU A 34 1.71 -7.78 -5.02
C LEU A 34 0.86 -6.52 -5.03
N CYS A 35 1.34 -5.48 -4.35
CA CYS A 35 0.82 -4.13 -4.37
C CYS A 35 1.59 -3.29 -5.38
N THR A 36 0.93 -2.81 -6.42
CA THR A 36 1.53 -1.98 -7.48
C THR A 36 0.42 -1.17 -8.18
N GLY A 37 0.78 -0.35 -9.16
CA GLY A 37 -0.20 0.36 -9.99
C GLY A 37 -0.77 -0.47 -11.14
N TYR A 38 -1.51 0.18 -12.03
CA TYR A 38 -2.16 -0.47 -13.17
C TYR A 38 -1.19 -1.23 -14.08
N GLU A 39 -1.74 -2.22 -14.81
CA GLU A 39 -1.08 -3.11 -15.78
C GLU A 39 -0.63 -2.44 -17.09
N THR A 40 -0.38 -1.13 -17.05
CA THR A 40 0.05 -0.32 -18.20
C THR A 40 1.33 0.47 -17.91
N GLY A 41 1.98 0.17 -16.79
CA GLY A 41 3.03 1.01 -16.22
C GLY A 41 2.46 2.15 -15.37
N ASN A 42 3.26 2.60 -14.42
CA ASN A 42 2.94 3.72 -13.52
C ASN A 42 4.23 4.36 -13.01
N HIS A 43 4.16 5.63 -12.61
CA HIS A 43 5.28 6.38 -12.04
C HIS A 43 5.36 6.25 -10.51
N LEU A 44 4.72 5.22 -9.93
CA LEU A 44 4.68 5.05 -8.48
C LEU A 44 6.04 4.62 -7.95
N THR A 45 6.48 5.32 -6.92
CA THR A 45 7.64 4.94 -6.11
C THR A 45 7.24 3.92 -5.05
N VAL A 46 8.25 3.30 -4.41
CA VAL A 46 8.02 2.46 -3.22
C VAL A 46 7.28 3.23 -2.13
N ASP A 47 7.59 4.52 -1.98
CA ASP A 47 7.00 5.37 -0.94
C ASP A 47 5.53 5.67 -1.23
N ASP A 48 5.17 5.90 -2.49
CA ASP A 48 3.77 6.10 -2.90
C ASP A 48 2.92 4.86 -2.60
N ILE A 49 3.43 3.67 -2.99
CA ILE A 49 2.74 2.40 -2.75
C ILE A 49 2.64 2.13 -1.24
N SER A 50 3.73 2.36 -0.49
CA SER A 50 3.75 2.20 0.97
C SER A 50 2.78 3.16 1.66
N ALA A 51 2.72 4.42 1.21
CA ALA A 51 1.81 5.42 1.73
C ALA A 51 0.35 5.05 1.44
N ALA A 52 0.03 4.59 0.23
CA ALA A 52 -1.30 4.10 -0.12
C ALA A 52 -1.69 2.90 0.76
N MET A 53 -0.81 1.91 0.90
CA MET A 53 -1.07 0.77 1.78
C MET A 53 -1.36 1.20 3.22
N ARG A 54 -0.64 2.18 3.77
CA ARG A 54 -0.81 2.66 5.16
C ARG A 54 -2.02 3.56 5.36
N ASN A 55 -2.27 4.49 4.44
CA ASN A 55 -3.26 5.56 4.60
C ASN A 55 -4.62 5.18 4.00
N GLN A 56 -4.63 4.28 3.01
CA GLN A 56 -5.83 3.82 2.29
C GLN A 56 -6.12 2.34 2.58
N ARG A 57 -5.81 1.87 3.79
CA ARG A 57 -6.03 0.47 4.23
C ARG A 57 -7.45 -0.02 3.95
N ASN A 58 -8.45 0.83 4.24
CA ASN A 58 -9.85 0.51 3.99
C ASN A 58 -10.14 0.30 2.50
N ALA A 59 -9.66 1.22 1.66
CA ALA A 59 -9.87 1.16 0.22
C ALA A 59 -9.18 -0.07 -0.41
N LEU A 60 -8.01 -0.46 0.10
CA LEU A 60 -7.27 -1.64 -0.34
C LEU A 60 -7.70 -2.94 0.35
N GLN A 61 -8.62 -2.89 1.31
CA GLN A 61 -9.02 -4.03 2.14
C GLN A 61 -7.82 -4.69 2.85
N LEU A 62 -6.94 -3.88 3.45
CA LEU A 62 -5.72 -4.30 4.18
C LEU A 62 -5.80 -4.03 5.70
N ASN A 63 -7.00 -3.91 6.26
CA ASN A 63 -7.21 -3.43 7.63
C ASN A 63 -6.63 -4.35 8.71
N PHE A 64 -6.57 -5.65 8.45
CA PHE A 64 -6.15 -6.68 9.42
C PHE A 64 -4.63 -6.82 9.54
N GLY A 65 -3.88 -5.96 8.87
CA GLY A 65 -2.42 -5.97 8.89
C GLY A 65 -1.81 -6.95 7.88
N TRP A 66 -0.57 -6.68 7.51
CA TRP A 66 0.21 -7.45 6.55
C TRP A 66 1.66 -7.49 7.01
N TRP A 67 2.42 -8.48 6.56
CA TRP A 67 3.83 -8.66 6.97
C TRP A 67 4.68 -9.21 5.83
N GLY A 68 5.98 -9.40 6.06
CA GLY A 68 6.88 -9.94 5.05
C GLY A 68 6.98 -9.04 3.82
N THR A 69 7.16 -7.75 4.05
CA THR A 69 7.21 -6.73 3.00
C THR A 69 8.53 -6.83 2.23
N THR A 70 8.47 -6.95 0.91
CA THR A 70 9.66 -6.94 0.04
C THR A 70 9.40 -6.10 -1.20
N THR A 71 10.30 -5.15 -1.50
CA THR A 71 10.20 -4.33 -2.72
C THR A 71 10.57 -5.16 -3.94
N THR A 72 9.99 -4.81 -5.09
CA THR A 72 10.25 -5.50 -6.36
C THR A 72 10.17 -4.53 -7.52
N ASN A 73 10.89 -4.85 -8.59
CA ASN A 73 10.71 -4.23 -9.90
C ASN A 73 9.98 -5.22 -10.80
N CYS A 74 8.94 -4.74 -11.45
CA CYS A 74 8.12 -5.48 -12.39
C CYS A 74 8.23 -4.86 -13.78
N HIS A 75 8.14 -5.69 -14.81
CA HIS A 75 8.04 -5.25 -16.19
C HIS A 75 6.83 -5.88 -16.87
N GLY A 76 6.29 -5.20 -17.89
CA GLY A 76 5.19 -5.72 -18.68
C GLY A 76 5.56 -7.01 -19.41
N THR A 77 4.63 -7.96 -19.49
CA THR A 77 4.80 -9.20 -20.26
C THR A 77 4.75 -8.96 -21.77
N LYS A 78 3.98 -7.94 -22.20
CA LYS A 78 3.73 -7.59 -23.61
C LYS A 78 4.41 -6.31 -24.05
N ASP A 79 4.58 -5.38 -23.11
CA ASP A 79 5.08 -4.04 -23.36
C ASP A 79 6.29 -3.75 -22.46
N SER A 80 7.24 -2.98 -22.95
CA SER A 80 8.51 -2.69 -22.26
C SER A 80 8.40 -1.60 -21.18
N TYR A 81 7.28 -1.53 -20.47
CA TYR A 81 7.15 -0.65 -19.30
C TYR A 81 7.71 -1.32 -18.06
N SER A 82 8.12 -0.50 -17.10
CA SER A 82 8.58 -0.93 -15.78
C SER A 82 7.73 -0.27 -14.70
N GLN A 83 7.47 -0.98 -13.61
CA GLN A 83 6.81 -0.42 -12.45
C GLN A 83 7.33 -1.03 -11.15
N THR A 84 7.30 -0.21 -10.11
CA THR A 84 7.63 -0.64 -8.75
C THR A 84 6.49 -1.47 -8.18
N GLY A 85 6.81 -2.46 -7.37
CA GLY A 85 5.82 -3.19 -6.57
C GLY A 85 6.32 -3.49 -5.17
N ILE A 86 5.38 -3.84 -4.30
CA ILE A 86 5.64 -4.30 -2.94
C ILE A 86 4.92 -5.62 -2.74
N TRP A 87 5.69 -6.66 -2.44
CA TRP A 87 5.16 -7.92 -1.97
C TRP A 87 4.78 -7.83 -0.50
N VAL A 88 3.65 -8.40 -0.12
CA VAL A 88 3.27 -8.61 1.27
C VAL A 88 2.62 -9.98 1.46
N THR A 89 2.62 -10.46 2.69
CA THR A 89 1.85 -11.62 3.13
C THR A 89 0.57 -11.15 3.81
N TYR A 90 -0.54 -11.80 3.47
CA TYR A 90 -1.88 -11.50 3.99
C TYR A 90 -2.67 -12.79 4.21
N ASN A 91 -3.67 -12.75 5.09
CA ASN A 91 -4.43 -13.95 5.52
C ASN A 91 -5.90 -13.65 5.87
N HIS A 92 -6.46 -12.57 5.32
CA HIS A 92 -7.87 -12.25 5.47
C HIS A 92 -8.55 -12.19 4.11
N GLU A 93 -9.79 -12.65 4.07
CA GLU A 93 -10.68 -12.51 2.91
C GLU A 93 -10.83 -11.02 2.55
N ARG A 94 -10.75 -10.73 1.25
CA ARG A 94 -10.83 -9.38 0.71
C ARG A 94 -11.33 -9.41 -0.73
N ASP A 95 -11.89 -8.29 -1.18
CA ASP A 95 -12.12 -8.05 -2.59
C ASP A 95 -10.76 -7.87 -3.31
N THR A 96 -10.46 -8.74 -4.28
CA THR A 96 -9.22 -8.66 -5.05
C THR A 96 -9.19 -7.49 -6.02
N ASN A 97 -10.34 -6.85 -6.29
CA ASN A 97 -10.43 -5.65 -7.12
C ASN A 97 -10.40 -4.34 -6.32
N ALA A 98 -10.29 -4.42 -4.99
CA ALA A 98 -10.13 -3.26 -4.12
C ALA A 98 -8.90 -2.42 -4.51
N GLU A 99 -9.09 -1.12 -4.62
CA GLU A 99 -8.10 -0.18 -5.15
C GLU A 99 -8.05 1.12 -4.36
N ALA A 100 -6.87 1.75 -4.32
CA ALA A 100 -6.66 3.07 -3.73
C ALA A 100 -6.26 4.05 -4.81
N VAL A 101 -7.09 5.06 -5.03
CA VAL A 101 -6.78 6.19 -5.91
C VAL A 101 -5.88 7.16 -5.15
N ILE A 102 -4.66 7.36 -5.65
CA ILE A 102 -3.69 8.33 -5.11
C ILE A 102 -3.96 9.71 -5.72
N ASP A 103 -4.11 9.76 -7.04
CA ASP A 103 -4.49 10.95 -7.81
C ASP A 103 -5.21 10.55 -9.12
N THR A 104 -5.46 11.50 -10.02
CA THR A 104 -6.21 11.27 -11.26
C THR A 104 -5.58 10.26 -12.23
N SER A 105 -4.29 9.98 -12.09
CA SER A 105 -3.53 9.08 -12.98
C SER A 105 -2.96 7.87 -12.24
N ASN A 106 -2.95 7.90 -10.91
CA ASN A 106 -2.26 6.92 -10.08
C ASN A 106 -3.24 6.19 -9.16
N THR A 107 -3.28 4.86 -9.30
CA THR A 107 -4.06 3.97 -8.43
C THR A 107 -3.17 2.81 -8.02
N VAL A 108 -3.32 2.34 -6.78
CA VAL A 108 -2.66 1.14 -6.25
C VAL A 108 -3.69 0.03 -6.13
N ARG A 109 -3.30 -1.17 -6.55
CA ARG A 109 -4.03 -2.42 -6.35
C ARG A 109 -3.11 -3.43 -5.70
N CYS A 110 -3.64 -4.18 -4.74
CA CYS A 110 -2.96 -5.32 -4.13
C CYS A 110 -3.69 -6.58 -4.57
N LYS A 111 -3.04 -7.47 -5.33
CA LYS A 111 -3.66 -8.71 -5.83
C LYS A 111 -2.75 -9.91 -5.61
N PRO A 112 -3.30 -11.13 -5.51
CA PRO A 112 -2.51 -12.36 -5.65
C PRO A 112 -1.62 -12.30 -6.90
N TRP A 113 -0.43 -12.89 -6.82
CA TRP A 113 0.51 -12.88 -7.94
C TRP A 113 -0.08 -13.47 -9.22
N GLU A 114 -0.88 -14.52 -9.05
CA GLU A 114 -1.51 -15.28 -10.12
C GLU A 114 -2.36 -14.37 -11.02
N GLU A 115 -3.02 -13.36 -10.44
CA GLU A 115 -3.79 -12.36 -11.19
C GLU A 115 -2.90 -11.39 -11.97
N TRP A 116 -1.68 -11.14 -11.51
CA TRP A 116 -0.72 -10.27 -12.20
C TRP A 116 0.09 -10.98 -13.27
N SER A 117 0.25 -12.31 -13.16
CA SER A 117 1.20 -13.09 -13.95
C SER A 117 0.98 -13.03 -15.48
N ALA A 118 -0.22 -12.67 -15.93
CA ALA A 118 -0.52 -12.46 -17.35
C ALA A 118 0.01 -11.11 -17.89
N TYR A 119 0.24 -10.13 -17.00
CA TYR A 119 0.53 -8.73 -17.32
C TYR A 119 1.93 -8.30 -16.90
N LEU A 120 2.43 -8.86 -15.80
CA LEU A 120 3.68 -8.47 -15.17
C LEU A 120 4.59 -9.67 -15.00
N VAL A 121 5.89 -9.42 -15.16
CA VAL A 121 6.97 -10.27 -14.68
C VAL A 121 7.72 -9.48 -13.62
N CYS A 122 7.75 -9.98 -12.38
CA CYS A 122 8.40 -9.32 -11.26
C CYS A 122 9.61 -10.13 -10.83
N SER A 123 10.75 -9.45 -10.66
CA SER A 123 11.91 -10.10 -10.06
C SER A 123 11.64 -10.29 -8.56
N PRO A 124 11.84 -11.48 -7.98
CA PRO A 124 11.82 -11.58 -6.52
C PRO A 124 12.84 -10.56 -5.97
N GLY A 125 12.39 -9.69 -5.06
CA GLY A 125 13.24 -8.65 -4.47
C GLY A 125 14.50 -9.27 -3.88
N ALA A 126 15.64 -8.67 -4.20
CA ALA A 126 16.97 -9.08 -3.75
C ALA A 126 17.09 -9.11 -2.22
#